data_AF-A0A8J3CTL2-F1
#
_entry.id   AF-A0A8J3CTL2-F1
#
_cell.length_a   1.000
_cell.length_b   1.000
_cell.length_c   1.000
_cell.angle_alpha   90.00
_cell.angle_beta   90.00
_cell.angle_gamma   90.00
#
_symmetry.space_group_name_H-M   'P 1'
#
loop_
_entity.id
_entity.type
_entity.pdbx_description
1 polymer ?
#
loop_
_entity_poly.entity_id
_entity_poly.type
_entity_poly.pdbx_seq_one_letter_code
_entity_poly.pdbx_strand_id
1 'polypeptide(L)'
;MRHMTRSQADQWAKSRVKGRWHFVFFNGVLVWGGTSALILSTFLSFLNDQDFARTFMLAAPLSMVGGFIWGLMAWRMTETRYNKFQATQDETS
;
A
#
# COMPACT_ATOMS: atom_id res chain seq x y z
N MET A 1 -4.45 -16.56 -10.52
CA MET A 1 -4.56 -15.09 -10.37
C MET A 1 -6.04 -14.75 -10.17
N ARG A 2 -6.43 -13.99 -9.13
CA ARG A 2 -7.85 -13.62 -8.93
C ARG A 2 -8.29 -12.61 -9.99
N HIS A 3 -9.38 -12.88 -10.70
CA HIS A 3 -10.02 -11.92 -11.60
C HIS A 3 -10.59 -10.75 -10.79
N MET A 4 -10.37 -9.53 -11.27
CA MET A 4 -10.98 -8.32 -10.72
C MET A 4 -12.45 -8.31 -11.14
N THR A 5 -13.37 -8.11 -10.20
CA THR A 5 -14.82 -8.06 -10.51
C THR A 5 -15.22 -6.66 -10.98
N ARG A 6 -16.34 -6.53 -11.73
CA ARG A 6 -16.87 -5.23 -12.18
C ARG A 6 -17.01 -4.23 -11.02
N SER A 7 -17.50 -4.67 -9.86
CA SER A 7 -17.62 -3.84 -8.66
C SER A 7 -16.26 -3.34 -8.14
N GLN A 8 -15.23 -4.19 -8.15
CA GLN A 8 -13.87 -3.78 -7.78
C GLN A 8 -13.27 -2.80 -8.79
N ALA A 9 -13.54 -2.99 -10.08
CA ALA A 9 -13.11 -2.09 -11.15
C ALA A 9 -13.72 -0.69 -10.97
N ASP A 10 -15.03 -0.60 -10.69
CA ASP A 10 -15.71 0.68 -10.44
C ASP A 10 -15.20 1.40 -9.19
N GLN A 11 -14.98 0.67 -8.09
CA GLN A 11 -14.41 1.24 -6.88
C GLN A 11 -12.96 1.72 -7.11
N TRP A 12 -12.19 0.96 -7.88
CA TRP A 12 -10.85 1.37 -8.27
C TRP A 12 -10.87 2.60 -9.18
N ALA A 13 -11.80 2.69 -10.14
CA ALA A 13 -11.97 3.86 -10.99
C ALA A 13 -12.27 5.12 -10.15
N LYS A 14 -13.19 5.04 -9.18
CA LYS A 14 -13.47 6.14 -8.24
C LYS A 14 -12.25 6.53 -7.40
N SER A 15 -11.48 5.55 -6.94
CA SER A 15 -10.25 5.78 -6.18
C SER A 15 -9.13 6.36 -7.06
N ARG A 16 -9.08 5.98 -8.33
CA ARG A 16 -8.10 6.43 -9.32
C ARG A 16 -8.23 7.92 -9.62
N VAL A 17 -9.45 8.45 -9.64
CA VAL A 17 -9.74 9.88 -9.88
C VAL A 17 -9.04 10.79 -8.86
N LYS A 18 -8.83 10.34 -7.61
CA LYS A 18 -8.12 11.10 -6.58
C LYS A 18 -6.61 11.20 -6.84
N GLY A 19 -6.07 10.44 -7.79
CA GLY A 19 -4.68 10.50 -8.20
C GLY A 19 -3.73 9.60 -7.40
N ARG A 20 -2.61 9.27 -8.03
CA ARG A 20 -1.61 8.31 -7.54
C ARG A 20 -1.04 8.71 -6.17
N TRP A 21 -0.71 9.99 -6.02
CA TRP A 21 -0.11 10.52 -4.79
C TRP A 21 -1.06 10.45 -3.59
N HIS A 22 -2.36 10.70 -3.80
CA HIS A 22 -3.35 10.64 -2.71
C HIS A 22 -3.47 9.21 -2.17
N PHE A 23 -3.43 8.20 -3.04
CA PHE A 23 -3.45 6.80 -2.63
C PHE A 23 -2.16 6.36 -1.95
N VAL A 24 -1.00 6.77 -2.48
CA VAL A 24 0.30 6.46 -1.86
C VAL A 24 0.41 7.10 -0.48
N PHE A 25 -0.01 8.35 -0.31
CA PHE A 25 0.01 9.00 1.00
C PHE A 25 -1.01 8.42 1.99
N PHE A 26 -2.27 8.21 1.59
CA PHE A 26 -3.30 7.68 2.50
C PHE A 26 -3.15 6.18 2.77
N ASN A 27 -3.04 5.35 1.74
CA ASN A 27 -3.00 3.89 1.91
C ASN A 27 -1.57 3.36 2.11
N GLY A 28 -0.57 4.01 1.53
CA GLY A 28 0.84 3.60 1.67
C GLY A 28 1.49 4.17 2.93
N VAL A 29 1.51 5.49 3.08
CA VAL A 29 2.28 6.12 4.18
C VAL A 29 1.47 6.16 5.48
N LEU A 30 0.22 6.59 5.45
CA LEU A 30 -0.62 6.70 6.65
C LEU A 30 -1.05 5.33 7.20
N VAL A 31 -1.64 4.49 6.35
CA VAL A 31 -2.09 3.16 6.79
C VAL A 31 -0.91 2.20 6.94
N TRP A 32 -0.04 2.08 5.92
CA TRP A 32 1.05 1.10 5.97
C TRP A 32 2.23 1.57 6.81
N GLY A 33 2.70 2.81 6.65
CA GLY A 33 3.80 3.36 7.46
C GLY A 33 3.47 3.41 8.95
N GLY A 34 2.26 3.87 9.31
CA GLY A 34 1.80 3.88 10.70
C GLY A 34 1.67 2.46 11.29
N THR A 35 1.04 1.54 10.57
CA THR A 35 0.86 0.15 11.03
C THR A 35 2.19 -0.59 11.10
N SER A 36 3.07 -0.44 10.10
CA SER A 36 4.39 -1.07 10.11
C SER A 36 5.31 -0.47 11.16
N ALA A 37 5.26 0.83 11.43
CA ALA A 37 6.01 1.42 12.54
C ALA A 37 5.56 0.82 13.88
N LEU A 38 4.25 0.70 14.11
CA LEU A 38 3.69 0.04 15.30
C LEU A 38 4.11 -1.43 15.40
N ILE A 39 3.99 -2.20 14.32
CA ILE A 39 4.35 -3.63 14.28
C ILE A 39 5.85 -3.80 14.51
N LEU A 40 6.72 -3.09 13.76
CA LEU A 40 8.16 -3.20 13.94
C LEU A 40 8.55 -2.82 15.36
N SER A 41 8.04 -1.70 15.87
CA SER A 41 8.40 -1.23 17.21
C SER A 41 8.00 -2.25 18.27
N THR A 42 6.80 -2.81 18.18
CA THR A 42 6.32 -3.85 19.10
C THR A 42 7.16 -5.13 18.98
N PHE A 43 7.47 -5.57 17.76
CA PHE A 43 8.23 -6.79 17.50
C PHE A 43 9.68 -6.66 17.96
N LEU A 44 10.33 -5.54 17.67
CA LEU A 44 11.69 -5.24 18.10
C LEU A 44 11.80 -5.08 19.62
N SER A 45 10.79 -4.47 20.26
CA SER A 45 10.73 -4.41 21.73
C SER A 45 10.61 -5.80 22.36
N PHE A 46 9.94 -6.73 21.68
CA PHE A 46 9.78 -8.10 22.15
C PHE A 46 11.03 -8.96 21.96
N LEU A 47 11.86 -8.67 20.94
CA LEU A 47 13.03 -9.49 20.61
C LEU A 47 14.32 -9.10 21.32
N ASN A 48 14.54 -7.81 21.61
CA ASN A 48 15.90 -7.33 21.87
C ASN A 48 16.13 -6.68 23.24
N ASP A 49 15.11 -6.44 24.07
CA ASP A 49 15.22 -5.68 25.34
C ASP A 49 16.03 -4.36 25.18
N GLN A 50 16.10 -3.85 23.95
CA GLN A 50 16.82 -2.63 23.57
C GLN A 50 15.89 -1.45 23.75
N ASP A 51 16.45 -0.30 24.13
CA ASP A 51 15.73 0.96 24.27
C ASP A 51 14.81 1.20 23.07
N PHE A 52 13.50 1.06 23.31
CA PHE A 52 12.44 1.19 22.31
C PHE A 52 12.60 2.51 21.54
N ALA A 53 12.99 3.57 22.23
CA ALA A 53 13.22 4.90 21.66
C ALA A 53 14.29 4.90 20.56
N ARG A 54 15.42 4.21 20.75
CA ARG A 54 16.54 4.22 19.79
C ARG A 54 16.22 3.38 18.55
N THR A 55 15.57 2.25 18.77
CA THR A 55 15.15 1.35 17.70
C THR A 55 14.02 1.96 16.88
N PHE A 56 13.06 2.62 17.52
CA PHE A 56 11.98 3.35 16.84
C PHE A 56 12.54 4.48 15.97
N MET A 57 13.56 5.21 16.44
CA MET A 57 14.16 6.32 15.70
C MET A 57 14.83 5.89 14.38
N LEU A 58 15.39 4.67 14.33
CA LEU A 58 15.95 4.07 13.11
C LEU A 58 14.90 3.36 12.26
N ALA A 59 13.94 2.69 12.89
CA ALA A 59 12.88 1.93 12.21
C ALA A 59 11.82 2.83 11.56
N ALA A 60 11.52 4.00 12.15
CA ALA A 60 10.52 4.94 11.64
C ALA A 60 10.82 5.43 10.21
N PRO A 61 12.02 5.96 9.87
CA PRO A 61 12.31 6.39 8.51
C PRO A 61 12.37 5.21 7.52
N LEU A 62 12.90 4.05 7.93
CA LEU A 62 12.90 2.84 7.10
C LEU A 62 11.47 2.36 6.80
N SER A 63 10.59 2.39 7.80
CA SER A 63 9.17 2.06 7.69
C SER A 63 8.45 3.04 6.76
N MET A 64 8.71 4.35 6.87
CA MET A 64 8.11 5.34 5.97
C MET A 64 8.55 5.12 4.51
N VAL A 65 9.84 4.86 4.26
CA VAL A 65 10.35 4.58 2.91
C VAL A 65 9.76 3.27 2.37
N GLY A 66 9.71 2.23 3.20
CA GLY A 66 9.08 0.96 2.86
C GLY A 66 7.59 1.10 2.52
N GLY A 67 6.82 1.84 3.34
CA GLY A 67 5.41 2.12 3.10
C GLY A 67 5.16 2.95 1.85
N PHE A 68 6.07 3.88 1.53
CA PHE A 68 6.01 4.66 0.30
C PHE A 68 6.25 3.80 -0.95
N ILE A 69 7.30 2.97 -0.95
CA ILE A 69 7.59 2.04 -2.05
C ILE A 69 6.46 1.02 -2.20
N TRP A 70 5.95 0.48 -1.10
CA TRP A 70 4.84 -0.45 -1.10
C TRP A 70 3.56 0.19 -1.66
N GLY A 71 3.23 1.41 -1.25
CA GLY A 71 2.08 2.16 -1.78
C GLY A 71 2.17 2.36 -3.30
N LEU A 72 3.36 2.71 -3.81
CA LEU A 72 3.63 2.82 -5.25
C LEU A 72 3.46 1.48 -5.97
N MET A 73 3.99 0.40 -5.40
CA MET A 73 3.92 -0.93 -5.98
C MET A 73 2.50 -1.48 -5.98
N ALA A 74 1.75 -1.28 -4.90
CA ALA A 74 0.34 -1.63 -4.79
C ALA A 74 -0.52 -0.87 -5.81
N TRP A 75 -0.26 0.42 -6.01
CA TRP A 75 -0.94 1.22 -7.03
C TRP A 75 -0.66 0.67 -8.43
N ARG A 76 0.62 0.44 -8.78
CA ARG A 76 1.04 -0.11 -10.07
C ARG A 76 0.39 -1.47 -10.34
N MET A 77 0.39 -2.37 -9.35
CA MET A 77 -0.27 -3.67 -9.46
C MET A 77 -1.78 -3.54 -9.72
N THR A 78 -2.46 -2.66 -9.00
CA THR A 78 -3.91 -2.52 -9.12
C THR A 78 -4.30 -1.83 -10.43
N GLU A 79 -3.52 -0.84 -10.88
CA GLU A 79 -3.71 -0.21 -12.19
C GLU A 79 -3.46 -1.20 -13.34
N THR A 80 -2.47 -2.10 -13.20
CA THR A 80 -2.22 -3.17 -14.19
C THR A 80 -3.38 -4.15 -14.26
N ARG A 81 -3.96 -4.54 -13.11
CA ARG A 81 -5.14 -5.41 -13.06
C ARG A 81 -6.37 -4.76 -13.68
N TYR A 82 -6.57 -3.47 -13.43
CA TYR A 82 -7.66 -2.69 -14.01
C TYR A 82 -7.55 -2.56 -15.54
N ASN A 83 -6.35 -2.31 -16.07
CA ASN A 83 -6.13 -2.28 -17.52
C ASN A 83 -6.42 -3.63 -18.18
N LYS A 84 -5.99 -4.73 -17.55
CA LYS A 84 -6.33 -6.08 -18.05
C LYS A 84 -7.84 -6.34 -18.03
N PHE A 85 -8.53 -5.88 -16.99
CA PHE A 85 -9.98 -6.02 -16.88
C PHE A 85 -10.72 -5.27 -18.01
N GLN A 86 -10.32 -4.03 -18.31
CA GLN A 86 -10.92 -3.27 -19.41
C GLN A 86 -10.69 -3.93 -20.78
N ALA A 87 -9.45 -4.36 -21.07
CA ALA A 87 -9.15 -5.03 -22.33
C ALA A 87 -10.02 -6.28 -22.58
N THR A 88 -10.31 -7.07 -21.53
CA THR A 88 -11.19 -8.23 -21.63
C THR A 88 -12.68 -7.85 -21.80
N GLN A 89 -13.11 -6.68 -21.32
CA GLN A 89 -14.48 -6.20 -21.50
C GLN A 89 -14.72 -5.64 -22.91
N ASP A 90 -13.73 -4.96 -23.49
CA ASP A 90 -13.82 -4.45 -24.86
C ASP A 90 -13.87 -5.58 -25.91
N GLU A 91 -13.21 -6.72 -25.63
CA GLU A 91 -13.21 -7.89 -26.53
C GLU A 91 -14.51 -8.71 -26.47
N THR A 92 -15.37 -8.48 -25.46
CA THR A 92 -16.65 -9.20 -25.26
C THR A 92 -17.89 -8.34 -25.52
N SER A 93 -17.71 -7.11 -26.02
CA SER A 93 -18.78 -6.17 -26.41
C SER A 93 -18.91 -6.10 -27.92
#